data_AF-A0A2D8ZV94-F1
#
_entry.id   AF-A0A2D8ZV94-F1
#
_cell.length_a   1.000
_cell.length_b   1.000
_cell.length_c   1.000
_cell.angle_alpha   90.00
_cell.angle_beta   90.00
_cell.angle_gamma   90.00
#
_symmetry.space_group_name_H-M   'P 1'
#
loop_
_entity.id
_entity.type
_entity.pdbx_description
1 polymer ?
#
loop_
_entity_poly.entity_id
_entity_poly.type
_entity_poly.pdbx_seq_one_letter_code
_entity_poly.pdbx_strand_id
1 'polypeptide(L)'
;MSGDLNHSSTDPIRLNRPGPGDPPGGGQAGDDDGTNFGLSTQTRVRTKKPSLYRVLLLNDDYTPMEFVVYVLEHFFNRSREQATRIMLHVHQKGVGLCGVYTYEVAETKVAQVLDLAKRHEHPLQCVMEKDD
;
A
#
# COMPACT_ATOMS: atom_id res chain seq x y z
N MET A 1 -35.86 -0.53 56.37
CA MET A 1 -35.17 -0.32 55.10
C MET A 1 -36.17 -0.75 54.03
N SER A 2 -37.12 0.11 53.63
CA SER A 2 -36.91 1.28 52.75
C SER A 2 -36.20 0.81 51.48
N GLY A 3 -36.76 0.86 50.29
CA GLY A 3 -38.03 1.39 49.81
C GLY A 3 -38.16 1.04 48.32
N ASP A 4 -39.37 1.19 47.83
CA ASP A 4 -39.98 0.55 46.67
C ASP A 4 -39.48 0.96 45.27
N LEU A 5 -39.88 0.09 44.34
CA LEU A 5 -39.94 0.26 42.90
C LEU A 5 -40.44 1.66 42.51
N ASN A 6 -39.80 2.27 41.50
CA ASN A 6 -40.39 3.42 40.81
C ASN A 6 -40.81 3.06 39.37
N HIS A 7 -41.97 3.58 39.05
CA HIS A 7 -42.86 3.28 37.94
C HIS A 7 -42.62 4.26 36.77
N SER A 8 -43.07 3.82 35.60
CA SER A 8 -43.31 4.52 34.35
C SER A 8 -43.67 6.01 34.46
N SER A 9 -43.25 6.83 33.47
CA SER A 9 -44.16 7.71 32.72
C SER A 9 -43.47 8.46 31.58
N THR A 10 -44.25 8.58 30.51
CA THR A 10 -44.09 9.30 29.26
C THR A 10 -44.11 10.83 29.46
N ASP A 11 -43.47 11.59 28.56
CA ASP A 11 -44.13 12.45 27.56
C ASP A 11 -43.19 13.53 26.93
N PRO A 12 -43.39 13.90 25.65
CA PRO A 12 -42.53 14.79 24.88
C PRO A 12 -43.01 16.27 24.86
N ILE A 13 -42.08 17.21 24.79
CA ILE A 13 -42.31 18.67 24.67
C ILE A 13 -41.16 19.21 23.77
N ARG A 14 -41.30 19.98 22.69
CA ARG A 14 -42.45 20.68 22.09
C ARG A 14 -42.20 20.98 20.61
N LEU A 15 -43.28 20.87 19.83
CA LEU A 15 -43.51 21.43 18.50
C LEU A 15 -43.53 22.97 18.58
N ASN A 16 -42.72 23.68 17.79
CA ASN A 16 -42.95 25.10 17.52
C ASN A 16 -43.47 25.29 16.08
N ARG A 17 -44.67 25.87 15.99
CA ARG A 17 -45.48 26.09 14.80
C ARG A 17 -45.03 27.35 14.02
N PRO A 18 -45.39 27.47 12.72
CA PRO A 18 -45.06 28.60 11.87
C PRO A 18 -46.04 29.77 12.07
N GLY A 19 -45.55 31.01 11.91
CA GLY A 19 -46.36 32.22 11.81
C GLY A 19 -46.63 32.58 10.34
N PRO A 20 -47.83 33.10 9.98
CA PRO A 20 -48.19 33.47 8.61
C PRO A 20 -47.95 34.96 8.33
N GLY A 21 -47.58 35.29 7.09
CA GLY A 21 -47.52 36.67 6.62
C GLY A 21 -47.00 36.78 5.19
N ASP A 22 -47.93 36.74 4.24
CA ASP A 22 -47.76 37.10 2.81
C ASP A 22 -48.70 38.30 2.53
N PRO A 23 -48.57 39.06 1.41
CA PRO A 23 -47.48 39.91 0.90
C PRO A 23 -48.04 41.36 0.64
N PRO A 24 -47.43 42.30 -0.15
CA PRO A 24 -47.49 42.23 -1.62
C PRO A 24 -46.35 42.95 -2.43
N GLY A 25 -46.12 42.48 -3.66
CA GLY A 25 -46.07 43.34 -4.87
C GLY A 25 -44.76 44.05 -5.27
N GLY A 26 -44.34 43.83 -6.52
CA GLY A 26 -43.48 44.74 -7.29
C GLY A 26 -42.46 44.04 -8.17
N GLY A 27 -42.76 43.86 -9.46
CA GLY A 27 -41.85 43.25 -10.42
C GLY A 27 -40.81 44.21 -10.99
N GLN A 28 -39.72 43.66 -11.54
CA GLN A 28 -39.14 44.09 -12.81
C GLN A 28 -38.10 43.04 -13.26
N ALA A 29 -38.13 42.70 -14.54
CA ALA A 29 -37.07 41.97 -15.22
C ALA A 29 -35.75 42.77 -15.21
N GLY A 30 -34.63 42.06 -15.17
CA GLY A 30 -33.29 42.63 -15.30
C GLY A 30 -32.31 41.54 -15.72
N ASP A 31 -31.79 41.70 -16.92
CA ASP A 31 -30.91 40.86 -17.72
C ASP A 31 -29.52 40.59 -17.09
N ASP A 32 -28.99 39.41 -17.47
CA ASP A 32 -27.59 39.10 -17.81
C ASP A 32 -26.47 39.88 -17.08
N ASP A 33 -25.79 39.23 -16.13
CA ASP A 33 -24.34 39.40 -15.95
C ASP A 33 -23.72 38.12 -15.41
N GLY A 34 -22.67 37.69 -16.09
CA GLY A 34 -21.99 36.43 -15.87
C GLY A 34 -21.26 36.37 -14.55
N THR A 35 -21.14 35.15 -14.04
CA THR A 35 -19.90 34.53 -13.53
C THR A 35 -20.30 33.39 -12.60
N ASN A 36 -20.72 32.27 -13.19
CA ASN A 36 -20.81 31.01 -12.47
C ASN A 36 -19.39 30.42 -12.39
N PHE A 37 -18.62 30.83 -11.37
CA PHE A 37 -17.42 30.09 -10.98
C PHE A 37 -17.85 28.80 -10.29
N GLY A 38 -18.37 27.87 -11.08
CA GLY A 38 -18.59 26.49 -10.69
C GLY A 38 -17.25 25.85 -10.40
N LEU A 39 -16.84 25.86 -9.13
CA LEU A 39 -15.64 25.20 -8.65
C LEU A 39 -15.75 23.71 -8.99
N SER A 40 -15.09 23.35 -10.09
CA SER A 40 -15.15 22.02 -10.69
C SER A 40 -14.64 20.99 -9.69
N THR A 41 -15.45 19.94 -9.51
CA THR A 41 -15.21 18.79 -8.65
C THR A 41 -13.76 18.30 -8.74
N GLN A 42 -13.01 18.38 -7.65
CA GLN A 42 -11.70 17.73 -7.54
C GLN A 42 -11.87 16.24 -7.81
N THR A 43 -11.43 15.79 -8.98
CA THR A 43 -11.38 14.37 -9.31
C THR A 43 -10.31 13.76 -8.40
N ARG A 44 -10.74 13.08 -7.34
CA ARG A 44 -9.85 12.36 -6.43
C ARG A 44 -9.26 11.18 -7.21
N VAL A 45 -8.10 11.39 -7.85
CA VAL A 45 -7.36 10.32 -8.52
C VAL A 45 -7.00 9.29 -7.47
N ARG A 46 -7.71 8.16 -7.46
CA ARG A 46 -7.36 7.00 -6.62
C ARG A 46 -6.11 6.37 -7.22
N THR A 47 -4.94 6.71 -6.69
CA THR A 47 -3.70 5.98 -6.97
C THR A 47 -3.89 4.52 -6.61
N LYS A 48 -3.79 3.62 -7.60
CA LYS A 48 -3.76 2.18 -7.35
C LYS A 48 -2.51 1.87 -6.50
N LYS A 49 -2.67 1.07 -5.43
CA LYS A 49 -1.52 0.60 -4.65
C LYS A 49 -0.60 -0.22 -5.57
N PRO A 50 0.73 -0.02 -5.53
CA PRO A 50 1.63 -0.80 -6.36
C PRO A 50 1.57 -2.28 -5.96
N SER A 51 1.65 -3.17 -6.95
CA SER A 51 1.76 -4.61 -6.71
C SER A 51 3.13 -4.93 -6.10
N LEU A 52 3.12 -5.80 -5.10
CA LEU A 52 4.33 -6.30 -4.46
C LEU A 52 4.84 -7.54 -5.20
N TYR A 53 6.15 -7.74 -5.14
CA TYR A 53 6.88 -8.81 -5.79
C TYR A 53 7.91 -9.39 -4.84
N ARG A 54 7.99 -10.72 -4.81
CA ARG A 54 8.97 -11.49 -4.05
C ARG A 54 10.20 -11.68 -4.92
N VAL A 55 11.38 -11.33 -4.41
CA VAL A 55 12.66 -11.61 -5.07
C VAL A 55 13.28 -12.86 -4.47
N LEU A 56 13.66 -13.81 -5.32
CA LEU A 56 14.12 -15.13 -4.94
C LEU A 56 15.50 -15.42 -5.55
N LEU A 57 16.34 -16.12 -4.80
CA LEU A 57 17.54 -16.77 -5.32
C LEU A 57 17.28 -18.27 -5.49
N LEU A 58 17.82 -18.84 -6.57
CA LEU A 58 17.74 -20.27 -6.86
C LEU A 58 19.10 -20.93 -6.66
N ASN A 59 19.09 -22.17 -6.18
CA ASN A 59 20.29 -22.94 -5.94
C ASN A 59 20.93 -23.41 -7.26
N ASP A 60 22.25 -23.47 -7.25
CA ASP A 60 23.09 -24.08 -8.27
C ASP A 60 24.35 -24.68 -7.62
N ASP A 61 25.10 -25.50 -8.35
CA ASP A 61 26.25 -26.24 -7.79
C ASP A 61 27.60 -25.49 -7.91
N TYR A 62 27.63 -24.28 -8.49
CA TYR A 62 28.88 -23.59 -8.86
C TYR A 62 29.07 -22.23 -8.19
N THR A 63 27.99 -21.57 -7.75
CA THR A 63 28.07 -20.28 -7.06
C THR A 63 28.57 -20.48 -5.62
N PRO A 64 29.66 -19.83 -5.20
CA PRO A 64 30.17 -19.96 -3.82
C PRO A 64 29.18 -19.46 -2.77
N MET A 65 29.10 -20.15 -1.62
CA MET A 65 28.24 -19.74 -0.50
C MET A 65 28.49 -18.30 -0.04
N GLU A 66 29.77 -17.90 0.05
CA GLU A 66 30.15 -16.53 0.44
C GLU A 66 29.71 -15.47 -0.57
N PHE A 67 29.63 -15.81 -1.86
CA PHE A 67 29.10 -14.91 -2.87
C PHE A 67 27.61 -14.65 -2.65
N VAL A 68 26.83 -15.70 -2.33
CA VAL A 68 25.40 -15.58 -2.00
C VAL A 68 25.20 -14.72 -0.75
N VAL A 69 26.01 -14.92 0.29
CA VAL A 69 25.96 -14.09 1.51
C VAL A 69 26.25 -12.62 1.18
N TYR A 70 27.31 -12.35 0.40
CA TYR A 70 27.65 -11.00 -0.05
C TYR A 70 26.50 -10.32 -0.79
N VAL A 71 25.84 -11.04 -1.72
CA VAL A 71 24.67 -10.56 -2.47
C VAL A 71 23.53 -10.17 -1.53
N LEU A 72 23.22 -11.02 -0.55
CA LEU A 72 22.15 -10.79 0.43
C LEU A 72 22.44 -9.58 1.32
N GLU A 73 23.69 -9.36 1.72
CA GLU A 73 24.10 -8.20 2.50
C GLU A 73 24.03 -6.90 1.69
N HIS A 74 24.60 -6.90 0.47
CA HIS A 74 24.77 -5.67 -0.32
C HIS A 74 23.50 -5.20 -1.03
N PHE A 75 22.71 -6.11 -1.60
CA PHE A 75 21.54 -5.75 -2.40
C PHE A 75 20.22 -5.87 -1.64
N PHE A 76 20.17 -6.69 -0.60
CA PHE A 76 18.92 -6.97 0.13
C PHE A 76 18.95 -6.48 1.58
N ASN A 77 20.04 -5.83 1.99
CA ASN A 77 20.22 -5.26 3.33
C ASN A 77 19.96 -6.29 4.45
N ARG A 78 20.33 -7.55 4.21
CA ARG A 78 20.26 -8.60 5.23
C ARG A 78 21.46 -8.48 6.15
N SER A 79 21.26 -8.70 7.44
CA SER A 79 22.40 -8.88 8.34
C SER A 79 23.15 -10.16 7.96
N ARG A 80 24.42 -10.27 8.36
CA ARG A 80 25.23 -11.47 8.12
C ARG A 80 24.51 -12.74 8.58
N GLU A 81 23.89 -12.71 9.76
CA GLU A 81 23.18 -13.87 10.31
C GLU A 81 21.93 -14.23 9.52
N GLN A 82 21.20 -13.23 9.00
CA GLN A 82 20.05 -13.45 8.13
C GLN A 82 20.49 -13.98 6.76
N ALA A 83 21.54 -13.39 6.19
CA ALA A 83 22.09 -13.76 4.90
C ALA A 83 22.58 -15.22 4.91
N THR A 84 23.34 -15.63 5.94
CA THR A 84 23.78 -17.02 6.10
C THR A 84 22.59 -17.98 6.21
N ARG A 85 21.53 -17.62 6.96
CA ARG A 85 20.32 -18.45 7.07
C ARG A 85 19.60 -18.60 5.73
N ILE A 86 19.43 -17.52 4.98
CA ILE A 86 18.81 -17.55 3.65
C ILE A 86 19.67 -18.35 2.69
N MET A 87 20.99 -18.13 2.67
CA MET A 87 21.94 -18.88 1.82
C MET A 87 21.84 -20.39 2.08
N LEU A 88 21.89 -20.81 3.34
CA LEU A 88 21.73 -22.23 3.68
C LEU A 88 20.37 -22.78 3.25
N HIS A 89 19.32 -21.98 3.36
CA HIS A 89 17.99 -22.35 2.90
C HIS A 89 17.96 -22.55 1.38
N VAL A 90 18.54 -21.62 0.60
CA VAL A 90 18.68 -21.78 -0.86
C VAL A 90 19.41 -23.08 -1.16
N HIS A 91 20.58 -23.30 -0.55
CA HIS A 91 21.39 -24.49 -0.79
C HIS A 91 20.66 -25.81 -0.50
N GLN A 92 19.87 -25.86 0.58
CA GLN A 92 19.20 -27.08 1.01
C GLN A 92 17.81 -27.28 0.38
N LYS A 93 17.12 -26.20 0.01
CA LYS A 93 15.71 -26.23 -0.45
C LYS A 93 15.54 -25.82 -1.90
N GLY A 94 16.61 -25.40 -2.58
CA GLY A 94 16.61 -25.02 -3.98
C GLY A 94 16.22 -23.57 -4.25
N VAL A 95 15.57 -22.90 -3.30
CA VAL A 95 15.09 -21.52 -3.45
C VAL A 95 15.08 -20.81 -2.10
N GLY A 96 15.28 -19.49 -2.09
CA GLY A 96 15.20 -18.68 -0.88
C GLY A 96 14.70 -17.26 -1.15
N LEU A 97 13.86 -16.75 -0.23
CA LEU A 97 13.31 -15.40 -0.30
C LEU A 97 14.34 -14.37 0.15
N CYS A 98 14.70 -13.46 -0.75
CA CYS A 98 15.61 -12.37 -0.47
C CYS A 98 14.88 -11.16 0.10
N GLY A 99 13.66 -10.88 -0.37
CA GLY A 99 12.80 -9.79 0.12
C GLY A 99 11.56 -9.57 -0.73
N VAL A 100 10.69 -8.67 -0.29
CA VAL A 100 9.45 -8.28 -0.98
C VAL A 100 9.49 -6.78 -1.25
N TYR A 101 9.25 -6.39 -2.50
CA TYR A 101 9.42 -5.02 -2.98
C TYR A 101 8.32 -4.65 -3.97
N THR A 102 8.22 -3.37 -4.34
CA THR A 102 7.46 -2.96 -5.53
C THR A 102 8.15 -3.50 -6.79
N TYR A 103 7.40 -3.63 -7.89
CA TYR A 103 7.92 -4.14 -9.16
C TYR A 103 9.23 -3.48 -9.59
N GLU A 104 9.27 -2.15 -9.68
CA GLU A 104 10.45 -1.39 -10.15
C GLU A 104 11.70 -1.64 -9.28
N VAL A 105 11.50 -1.75 -7.96
CA VAL A 105 12.58 -2.03 -7.01
C VAL A 105 13.04 -3.48 -7.12
N ALA A 106 12.11 -4.43 -7.27
CA ALA A 106 12.41 -5.83 -7.46
C ALA A 106 13.20 -6.06 -8.76
N GLU A 107 12.74 -5.48 -9.87
CA GLU A 107 13.39 -5.56 -11.18
C GLU A 107 14.83 -5.04 -11.13
N THR A 108 15.02 -3.86 -10.55
CA THR A 108 16.34 -3.25 -10.40
C THR A 108 17.27 -4.14 -9.57
N LYS A 109 16.80 -4.68 -8.43
CA LYS A 109 17.61 -5.56 -7.58
C LYS A 109 17.98 -6.86 -8.29
N VAL A 110 17.04 -7.48 -9.00
CA VAL A 110 17.30 -8.69 -9.80
C VAL A 110 18.38 -8.40 -10.84
N ALA A 111 18.23 -7.32 -11.62
CA ALA A 111 19.20 -6.95 -12.64
C ALA A 111 20.62 -6.71 -12.06
N GLN A 112 20.72 -6.03 -10.92
CA GLN A 112 21.99 -5.78 -10.23
C GLN A 112 22.69 -7.08 -9.78
N VAL A 113 21.92 -8.03 -9.23
CA VAL A 113 22.45 -9.33 -8.79
C VAL A 113 22.95 -10.15 -9.97
N LEU A 114 22.17 -10.20 -11.06
CA LEU A 114 22.53 -10.96 -12.25
C LEU A 114 23.76 -10.37 -12.95
N ASP A 115 23.87 -9.03 -13.02
CA ASP A 115 25.06 -8.36 -13.55
C ASP A 115 26.31 -8.71 -12.74
N LEU A 116 26.23 -8.65 -11.40
CA LEU A 116 27.36 -9.00 -10.54
C LEU A 116 27.74 -10.48 -10.69
N ALA A 117 26.76 -11.40 -10.67
CA ALA A 117 27.00 -12.83 -10.85
C ALA A 117 27.69 -13.12 -12.18
N LYS A 118 27.24 -12.47 -13.26
CA LYS A 118 27.86 -12.58 -14.58
C LYS A 118 29.30 -12.08 -14.61
N ARG A 119 29.59 -10.92 -13.98
CA ARG A 119 30.96 -10.37 -13.89
C ARG A 119 31.92 -11.25 -13.08
N HIS A 120 31.39 -12.05 -12.15
CA HIS A 120 32.14 -13.01 -11.36
C HIS A 120 32.07 -14.45 -11.90
N GLU A 121 31.50 -14.65 -13.09
CA GLU A 121 31.39 -15.95 -13.76
C GLU A 121 30.62 -17.00 -12.93
N HIS A 122 29.62 -16.56 -12.18
CA HIS A 122 28.72 -17.42 -11.41
C HIS A 122 27.37 -17.60 -12.12
N PRO A 123 26.82 -18.82 -12.21
CA PRO A 123 25.54 -19.07 -12.87
C PRO A 123 24.32 -18.73 -11.99
N LEU A 124 24.52 -17.99 -10.88
CA LEU A 124 23.50 -17.64 -9.90
C LEU A 124 22.25 -17.05 -10.57
N GLN A 125 21.10 -17.67 -10.31
CA GLN A 125 19.81 -17.18 -10.77
C GLN A 125 19.09 -16.39 -9.68
N CYS A 126 18.57 -15.23 -10.09
CA CYS A 126 17.76 -14.34 -9.28
C CYS A 126 16.50 -14.00 -10.06
N VAL A 127 15.32 -14.22 -9.48
CA VAL A 127 14.02 -14.04 -10.15
C VAL A 127 13.06 -13.25 -9.26
N MET A 128 12.01 -12.69 -9.87
CA MET A 128 10.91 -12.07 -9.13
C MET A 128 9.57 -12.66 -9.56
N GLU A 129 8.69 -12.89 -8.58
CA GLU A 129 7.31 -13.32 -8.78
C GLU A 129 6.35 -12.35 -8.10
N LYS A 130 5.12 -12.25 -8.59
CA LYS A 130 4.09 -11.42 -7.97
C LYS A 130 3.73 -11.98 -6.60
N ASP A 131 3.60 -11.09 -5.62
CA ASP A 131 3.10 -11.43 -4.28
C ASP A 131 1.56 -11.38 -4.36
N ASP A 132 0.91 -12.55 -4.32
CA ASP A 132 -0.55 -12.73 -4.42
C ASP A 132 -1.22 -12.92 -3.05
#